data_AF-A0A8X7QTQ4-F1
#
_entry.id   AF-A0A8X7QTQ4-F1
#
_cell.length_a   1.000
_cell.length_b   1.000
_cell.length_c   1.000
_cell.angle_alpha   90.00
_cell.angle_beta   90.00
_cell.angle_gamma   90.00
#
_symmetry.space_group_name_H-M   'P 1'
#
loop_
_entity.id
_entity.type
_entity.pdbx_description
1 polymer ?
#
loop_
_entity_poly.entity_id
_entity_poly.type
_entity_poly.pdbx_seq_one_letter_code
_entity_poly.pdbx_strand_id
1 'polypeptide(L)'
;MLTNSSRAEIIEGECLDPFDHPECEALDVFVNEVLCFGKRCSYPCFKTASHVFSCVSTGKARAMSQGHREDYRIQSAVNQCPRNCIHYVTPSQRIILEELLDSVLDKPYDCSAEAELLYALIVKAQFENNRYRKPKKKQPESSSKHVDWL
;
A
#
# COMPACT_ATOMS: atom_id res chain seq x y z
N MET A 1 19.59 10.42 -19.65
CA MET A 1 19.80 9.10 -20.28
C MET A 1 18.78 8.14 -19.71
N LEU A 2 17.84 7.71 -20.56
CA LEU A 2 16.84 6.68 -20.23
C LEU A 2 17.59 5.35 -20.09
N THR A 3 17.41 4.67 -18.97
CA THR A 3 17.99 3.35 -18.72
C THR A 3 17.46 2.38 -19.77
N ASN A 4 18.34 1.82 -20.59
CA ASN A 4 18.07 0.67 -21.45
C ASN A 4 17.89 -0.56 -20.55
N SER A 5 16.77 -0.64 -19.84
CA SER A 5 16.28 -1.92 -19.33
C SER A 5 15.84 -2.74 -20.52
N SER A 6 16.29 -4.00 -20.60
CA SER A 6 15.84 -4.88 -21.67
C SER A 6 14.32 -5.03 -21.57
N ARG A 7 13.64 -5.13 -22.72
CA ARG A 7 12.17 -5.31 -22.74
C ARG A 7 11.74 -6.51 -21.88
N ALA A 8 12.59 -7.54 -21.77
CA ALA A 8 12.39 -8.70 -20.91
C ALA A 8 12.47 -8.36 -19.41
N GLU A 9 13.48 -7.60 -18.96
CA GLU A 9 13.57 -7.16 -17.55
C GLU A 9 12.40 -6.24 -17.14
N ILE A 10 11.86 -5.45 -18.09
CA ILE A 10 10.66 -4.64 -17.88
C ILE A 10 9.43 -5.54 -17.72
N ILE A 11 9.26 -6.53 -18.60
CA ILE A 11 8.13 -7.48 -18.56
C ILE A 11 8.19 -8.40 -17.33
N GLU A 12 9.38 -8.87 -16.95
CA GLU A 12 9.55 -9.74 -15.78
C GLU A 12 9.23 -9.00 -14.48
N GLY A 13 9.55 -7.70 -14.38
CA GLY A 13 9.19 -6.89 -13.21
C GLY A 13 7.70 -6.55 -13.10
N GLU A 14 6.98 -6.47 -14.22
CA GLU A 14 5.54 -6.16 -14.27
C GLU A 14 4.64 -7.38 -13.95
N CYS A 15 5.18 -8.60 -13.93
CA CYS A 15 4.42 -9.85 -13.78
C CYS A 15 4.61 -10.54 -12.41
N LEU A 16 5.36 -9.92 -11.48
CA LEU A 16 5.58 -10.49 -10.16
C LEU A 16 4.42 -10.15 -9.22
N ASP A 17 4.00 -11.13 -8.42
CA ASP A 17 3.02 -10.93 -7.34
C ASP A 17 3.56 -9.84 -6.38
N PRO A 18 2.89 -8.67 -6.25
CA PRO A 18 3.36 -7.59 -5.38
C PRO A 18 3.34 -7.98 -3.89
N PHE A 19 2.68 -9.07 -3.52
CA PHE A 19 2.73 -9.62 -2.17
C PHE A 19 3.93 -10.54 -1.93
N ASP A 20 4.60 -11.05 -2.97
CA ASP A 20 5.89 -11.76 -2.86
C ASP A 20 7.09 -10.84 -3.13
N HIS A 21 6.91 -9.92 -4.07
CA HIS A 21 7.96 -9.05 -4.59
C HIS A 21 7.47 -7.60 -4.57
N PRO A 22 7.47 -6.93 -3.40
CA PRO A 22 7.03 -5.56 -3.29
C PRO A 22 7.84 -4.64 -4.22
N GLU A 23 7.14 -3.81 -4.98
CA GLU A 23 7.72 -2.94 -6.00
C GLU A 23 8.48 -1.76 -5.39
N CYS A 24 8.09 -1.33 -4.19
CA CYS A 24 8.67 -0.20 -3.49
C CYS A 24 8.50 -0.31 -1.97
N GLU A 25 8.92 0.74 -1.25
CA GLU A 25 8.66 0.85 0.18
C GLU A 25 7.16 1.06 0.43
N ALA A 26 6.61 0.36 1.41
CA ALA A 26 5.20 0.42 1.77
C ALA A 26 4.85 1.71 2.53
N LEU A 27 4.56 2.77 1.78
CA LEU A 27 4.21 4.09 2.32
C LEU A 27 2.71 4.42 2.19
N ASP A 28 2.03 3.75 1.25
CA ASP A 28 0.60 3.85 1.07
C ASP A 28 -0.12 3.24 2.27
N VAL A 29 -1.36 3.68 2.51
CA VAL A 29 -2.17 3.19 3.63
C VAL A 29 -3.46 2.56 3.13
N PHE A 30 -3.78 1.41 3.69
CA PHE A 30 -5.01 0.66 3.44
C PHE A 30 -5.80 0.51 4.75
N VAL A 31 -7.12 0.59 4.67
CA VAL A 31 -8.01 0.36 5.82
C VAL A 31 -8.88 -0.86 5.56
N ASN A 32 -8.73 -1.89 6.40
CA ASN A 32 -9.62 -3.06 6.38
C ASN A 32 -10.97 -2.72 7.03
N GLU A 33 -11.96 -2.39 6.20
CA GLU A 33 -13.29 -1.98 6.69
C GLU A 33 -14.09 -3.10 7.36
N VAL A 34 -13.77 -4.36 7.07
CA VAL A 34 -14.39 -5.52 7.73
C VAL A 34 -14.13 -5.48 9.24
N LEU A 35 -12.92 -5.05 9.65
CA LEU A 35 -12.52 -4.95 11.06
C LEU A 35 -12.74 -3.56 11.67
N CYS A 36 -12.87 -2.53 10.84
CA CYS A 36 -12.92 -1.14 11.30
C CYS A 36 -14.14 -0.87 12.19
N PHE A 37 -13.96 -0.23 13.36
CA PHE A 37 -15.10 0.20 14.18
C PHE A 37 -15.75 1.51 13.71
N GLY A 38 -15.08 2.23 12.81
CA GLY A 38 -15.63 3.44 12.23
C GLY A 38 -15.94 4.51 13.28
N LYS A 39 -17.13 5.12 13.21
CA LYS A 39 -17.60 6.15 14.16
C LYS A 39 -17.63 5.70 15.62
N ARG A 40 -17.65 4.38 15.89
CA ARG A 40 -17.63 3.81 17.26
C ARG A 40 -16.22 3.61 17.79
N CYS A 41 -15.18 3.90 17.01
CA CYS A 41 -13.79 3.82 17.45
C CYS A 41 -13.50 4.89 18.51
N SER A 42 -12.83 4.52 19.60
CA SER A 42 -12.33 5.45 20.62
C SER A 42 -11.23 6.37 20.10
N TYR A 43 -10.47 5.91 19.10
CA TYR A 43 -9.43 6.67 18.40
C TYR A 43 -9.72 6.70 16.89
N PRO A 44 -10.67 7.54 16.45
CA PRO A 44 -11.08 7.60 15.05
C PRO A 44 -9.98 8.21 14.17
N CYS A 45 -9.37 7.40 13.29
CA CYS A 45 -8.27 7.81 12.40
C CYS A 45 -8.62 8.99 11.49
N PHE A 46 -9.88 9.09 11.02
CA PHE A 46 -10.38 10.22 10.21
C PHE A 46 -10.52 11.54 10.98
N LYS A 47 -10.40 11.54 12.32
CA LYS A 47 -10.22 12.78 13.10
C LYS A 47 -8.74 13.07 13.33
N THR A 48 -7.92 12.04 13.53
CA THR A 48 -6.48 12.18 13.78
C THR A 48 -5.72 12.65 12.53
N ALA A 49 -6.03 12.08 11.37
CA ALA A 49 -5.41 12.38 10.08
C ALA A 49 -6.49 12.53 8.99
N SER A 50 -7.32 13.56 9.12
CA SER A 50 -8.47 13.81 8.23
C SER A 50 -8.11 14.13 6.78
N HIS A 51 -6.85 14.47 6.51
CA HIS A 51 -6.33 14.66 5.15
C HIS A 51 -6.09 13.33 4.41
N VAL A 52 -5.99 12.23 5.16
CA VAL A 52 -5.72 10.88 4.64
C VAL A 52 -6.93 9.98 4.78
N PHE A 53 -7.61 10.00 5.93
CA PHE A 53 -8.75 9.14 6.20
C PHE A 53 -10.05 9.91 6.21
N SER A 54 -11.09 9.34 5.60
CA SER A 54 -12.47 9.82 5.69
C SER A 54 -13.39 8.76 6.31
N CYS A 55 -14.57 9.18 6.71
CA CYS A 55 -15.63 8.27 7.15
C CYS A 55 -16.63 8.10 6.01
N VAL A 56 -16.79 6.87 5.51
CA VAL A 56 -17.76 6.54 4.46
C VAL A 56 -19.18 6.42 5.01
N SER A 57 -20.18 6.30 4.13
CA SER A 57 -21.61 6.25 4.47
C SER A 57 -21.96 5.11 5.45
N THR A 58 -21.29 3.96 5.33
CA THR A 58 -21.39 2.81 6.25
C THR A 58 -20.87 3.11 7.66
N GLY A 59 -20.27 4.29 7.85
CA GLY A 59 -19.70 4.74 9.11
C GLY A 59 -18.29 4.21 9.37
N LYS A 60 -17.71 3.42 8.46
CA LYS A 60 -16.33 2.92 8.52
C LYS A 60 -15.34 3.99 8.04
N ALA A 61 -14.06 3.78 8.36
CA ALA A 61 -12.99 4.65 7.86
C ALA A 61 -12.45 4.09 6.53
N ARG A 62 -12.10 4.98 5.60
CA ARG A 62 -11.44 4.65 4.33
C ARG A 62 -10.27 5.63 4.10
N ALA A 63 -9.17 5.14 3.52
CA ALA A 63 -8.09 6.00 3.06
C ALA A 63 -8.50 6.68 1.74
N MET A 64 -8.38 8.01 1.67
CA MET A 64 -8.75 8.84 0.52
C MET A 64 -7.55 9.46 -0.17
N SER A 65 -6.43 9.59 0.54
CA SER A 65 -5.16 10.05 0.00
C SER A 65 -4.04 9.17 0.56
N GLN A 66 -2.90 9.17 -0.12
CA GLN A 66 -1.77 8.37 0.33
C GLN A 66 -0.93 9.14 1.34
N GLY A 67 -0.47 8.40 2.34
CA GLY A 67 0.34 8.95 3.41
C GLY A 67 1.78 9.14 3.00
N HIS A 68 2.41 10.20 3.51
CA HIS A 68 3.86 10.25 3.54
C HIS A 68 4.35 9.61 4.85
N ARG A 69 5.38 8.77 4.80
CA ARG A 69 5.90 8.01 5.97
C ARG A 69 6.19 8.90 7.19
N GLU A 70 6.62 10.12 6.91
CA GLU A 70 7.06 11.11 7.90
C GLU A 70 5.89 11.89 8.54
N ASP A 71 4.65 11.62 8.10
CA ASP A 71 3.48 12.23 8.69
C ASP A 71 3.14 11.57 10.03
N TYR A 72 3.55 12.23 11.10
CA TYR A 72 3.27 11.85 12.48
C TYR A 72 1.79 11.55 12.73
N ARG A 73 0.85 12.28 12.10
CA ARG A 73 -0.58 12.06 12.34
C ARG A 73 -1.05 10.74 11.76
N ILE A 74 -0.51 10.35 10.60
CA ILE A 74 -0.80 9.04 9.99
C ILE A 74 -0.22 7.94 10.87
N GLN A 75 1.06 8.05 11.23
CA GLN A 75 1.72 7.07 12.11
C GLN A 75 0.97 6.90 13.44
N SER A 76 0.54 8.01 14.03
CA SER A 76 -0.27 8.05 15.24
C SER A 76 -1.63 7.37 15.05
N ALA A 77 -2.31 7.62 13.92
CA ALA A 77 -3.58 6.97 13.59
C ALA A 77 -3.44 5.45 13.39
N VAL A 78 -2.37 5.00 12.72
CA VAL A 78 -2.08 3.57 12.54
C VAL A 78 -1.81 2.90 13.90
N ASN A 79 -0.90 3.46 14.70
CA ASN A 79 -0.47 2.88 15.96
C ASN A 79 -1.56 2.88 17.05
N GLN A 80 -2.49 3.84 17.01
CA GLN A 80 -3.59 3.93 17.97
C GLN A 80 -4.86 3.20 17.54
N CYS A 81 -4.87 2.56 16.36
CA CYS A 81 -6.05 1.83 15.91
C CYS A 81 -6.30 0.58 16.78
N PRO A 82 -7.37 0.52 17.59
CA PRO A 82 -7.58 -0.57 18.54
C PRO A 82 -7.91 -1.91 17.87
N ARG A 83 -8.31 -1.88 16.59
CA ARG A 83 -8.61 -3.08 15.79
C ARG A 83 -7.48 -3.48 14.86
N ASN A 84 -6.37 -2.72 14.86
CA ASN A 84 -5.27 -2.91 13.93
C ASN A 84 -5.76 -3.05 12.48
N CYS A 85 -6.71 -2.19 12.08
CA CYS A 85 -7.35 -2.27 10.76
C CYS A 85 -6.74 -1.30 9.74
N ILE A 86 -5.61 -0.66 10.05
CA ILE A 86 -4.91 0.26 9.16
C ILE A 86 -3.53 -0.32 8.90
N HIS A 87 -3.18 -0.49 7.62
CA HIS A 87 -1.98 -1.21 7.21
C HIS A 87 -1.18 -0.39 6.22
N TYR A 88 0.15 -0.36 6.41
CA TYR A 88 1.07 0.16 5.40
C TYR A 88 1.27 -0.88 4.30
N VAL A 89 1.10 -0.46 3.05
CA VAL A 89 1.15 -1.31 1.86
C VAL A 89 1.89 -0.59 0.73
N THR A 90 2.30 -1.34 -0.29
CA THR A 90 2.79 -0.72 -1.52
C THR A 90 1.60 -0.27 -2.40
N PRO A 91 1.80 0.65 -3.36
CA PRO A 91 0.74 1.07 -4.26
C PRO A 91 0.01 -0.07 -4.99
N SER A 92 0.74 -1.08 -5.49
CA SER A 92 0.16 -2.23 -6.18
C SER A 92 -0.62 -3.13 -5.22
N GLN A 93 -0.07 -3.41 -4.04
CA GLN A 93 -0.80 -4.14 -2.99
C GLN A 93 -2.10 -3.42 -2.61
N ARG A 94 -2.05 -2.09 -2.46
CA ARG A 94 -3.21 -1.28 -2.09
C ARG A 94 -4.36 -1.44 -3.09
N ILE A 95 -4.09 -1.34 -4.39
CA ILE A 95 -5.11 -1.47 -5.43
C ILE A 95 -5.81 -2.84 -5.31
N ILE A 96 -5.04 -3.92 -5.21
CA ILE A 96 -5.58 -5.29 -5.10
C ILE A 96 -6.39 -5.45 -3.81
N LEU A 97 -5.91 -4.93 -2.68
CA LEU A 97 -6.63 -5.01 -1.40
C LEU A 97 -7.91 -4.19 -1.40
N GLU A 98 -7.93 -3.02 -2.03
CA GLU A 98 -9.11 -2.17 -2.18
C GLU A 98 -10.17 -2.84 -3.07
N GLU A 99 -9.78 -3.39 -4.22
CA GLU A 99 -10.68 -4.13 -5.10
C GLU A 99 -11.27 -5.36 -4.42
N LEU A 100 -10.44 -6.14 -3.71
CA LEU A 100 -10.90 -7.30 -2.95
C LEU A 100 -11.83 -6.87 -1.81
N LEU A 101 -11.51 -5.79 -1.09
CA LEU A 101 -12.37 -5.27 -0.03
C LEU A 101 -13.73 -4.84 -0.56
N ASP A 102 -13.78 -4.10 -1.68
CA ASP A 102 -15.04 -3.69 -2.28
C ASP A 102 -15.86 -4.92 -2.71
N SER A 103 -15.22 -5.98 -3.22
CA SER A 103 -15.90 -7.25 -3.53
C SER A 103 -16.48 -7.95 -2.30
N VAL A 104 -15.81 -7.86 -1.13
CA VAL A 104 -16.28 -8.40 0.14
C VAL A 104 -17.48 -7.61 0.66
N LEU A 105 -17.51 -6.29 0.45
CA LEU A 105 -18.54 -5.40 0.98
C LEU A 105 -19.82 -5.34 0.12
N ASP A 106 -19.73 -5.57 -1.20
CA ASP A 106 -20.84 -5.35 -2.15
C ASP A 106 -21.81 -6.55 -2.28
N LYS A 107 -21.38 -7.75 -1.89
CA LYS A 107 -22.13 -8.98 -2.14
C LYS A 107 -23.21 -9.27 -1.08
N PRO A 108 -24.42 -9.75 -1.48
CA PRO A 108 -25.52 -10.05 -0.55
C PRO A 108 -25.44 -11.44 0.10
N TYR A 109 -24.36 -12.19 -0.12
CA TYR A 109 -24.14 -13.55 0.38
C TYR A 109 -22.85 -13.63 1.20
N ASP A 110 -22.58 -14.79 1.82
CA ASP A 110 -21.40 -14.97 2.65
C ASP A 110 -20.10 -14.83 1.83
N CYS A 111 -19.24 -13.91 2.24
CA CYS A 111 -17.93 -13.62 1.66
C CYS A 111 -16.80 -13.99 2.62
N SER A 112 -17.03 -14.97 3.49
CA SER A 112 -16.06 -15.44 4.49
C SER A 112 -14.72 -15.82 3.84
N ALA A 113 -14.73 -16.52 2.71
CA ALA A 113 -13.53 -16.91 1.98
C ALA A 113 -12.75 -15.69 1.43
N GLU A 114 -13.42 -14.71 0.83
CA GLU A 114 -12.76 -13.49 0.35
C GLU A 114 -12.24 -12.63 1.50
N ALA A 115 -12.94 -12.58 2.63
CA ALA A 115 -12.47 -11.89 3.83
C ALA A 115 -11.24 -12.58 4.46
N GLU A 116 -11.20 -13.92 4.46
CA GLU A 116 -10.02 -14.70 4.87
C GLU A 116 -8.84 -14.48 3.92
N LEU A 117 -9.09 -14.46 2.61
CA LEU A 117 -8.07 -14.13 1.61
C LEU A 117 -7.52 -12.71 1.81
N LEU A 118 -8.40 -11.73 2.03
CA LEU A 118 -8.02 -10.34 2.31
C LEU A 118 -7.10 -10.27 3.54
N TYR A 119 -7.46 -10.97 4.61
CA TYR A 119 -6.63 -11.06 5.81
C TYR A 119 -5.28 -11.71 5.53
N ALA A 120 -5.25 -12.82 4.79
CA ALA A 120 -4.02 -13.53 4.43
C ALA A 120 -3.06 -12.64 3.60
N LEU A 121 -3.59 -11.89 2.63
CA LEU A 121 -2.80 -10.96 1.81
C LEU A 121 -2.24 -9.80 2.63
N ILE A 122 -3.00 -9.25 3.58
CA ILE A 122 -2.52 -8.21 4.50
C ILE A 122 -1.34 -8.73 5.34
N VAL A 123 -1.47 -9.94 5.89
CA VAL A 123 -0.40 -10.56 6.69
C VAL A 123 0.85 -10.80 5.82
N LYS A 124 0.67 -11.29 4.59
CA LYS A 124 1.77 -11.50 3.64
C LYS A 124 2.46 -10.17 3.28
N ALA A 125 1.69 -9.13 2.97
CA ALA A 125 2.21 -7.79 2.71
C ALA A 125 3.03 -7.25 3.89
N GLN A 126 2.51 -7.33 5.11
CA GLN A 126 3.24 -6.89 6.30
C GLN A 126 4.57 -7.62 6.48
N PHE A 127 4.61 -8.92 6.17
CA PHE A 127 5.82 -9.71 6.25
C PHE A 127 6.85 -9.29 5.19
N GLU A 128 6.46 -9.23 3.91
CA GLU A 128 7.40 -8.93 2.83
C GLU A 128 7.80 -7.44 2.74
N ASN A 129 6.91 -6.52 3.11
CA ASN A 129 7.21 -5.08 3.11
C ASN A 129 8.35 -4.74 4.09
N ASN A 130 8.44 -5.45 5.22
CA ASN A 130 9.55 -5.31 6.17
C ASN A 130 10.88 -5.89 5.64
N ARG A 131 10.84 -6.72 4.60
CA ARG A 131 12.00 -7.36 3.97
C ARG A 131 12.44 -6.65 2.69
N TYR A 132 11.63 -5.74 2.16
CA TYR A 132 11.98 -4.95 0.97
C TYR A 132 13.33 -4.24 1.16
N ARG A 133 14.26 -4.50 0.24
CA ARG A 133 15.55 -3.81 0.18
C ARG A 133 15.56 -2.96 -1.08
N LYS A 134 15.61 -1.64 -0.88
CA LYS A 134 15.77 -0.69 -2.00
C LYS A 134 16.97 -1.11 -2.85
N PRO A 135 16.80 -1.33 -4.16
CA PRO A 135 17.92 -1.68 -5.03
C PRO A 135 19.01 -0.60 -4.88
N LYS A 136 20.27 -1.02 -4.67
CA LYS A 136 21.39 -0.08 -4.66
C LYS A 136 21.39 0.64 -6.01
N LYS A 137 21.24 1.98 -6.02
CA LYS A 137 21.41 2.78 -7.24
C LYS A 137 22.78 2.42 -7.83
N LYS A 138 22.81 1.80 -9.01
CA LYS A 138 24.05 1.69 -9.78
C LYS A 138 24.53 3.13 -10.00
N GLN A 139 25.76 3.44 -9.59
CA GLN A 139 26.32 4.76 -9.87
C GLN A 139 26.24 4.99 -11.38
N PRO A 140 25.81 6.17 -11.85
CA PRO A 140 25.92 6.49 -13.26
C PRO A 140 27.39 6.38 -13.64
N GLU A 141 27.73 5.50 -14.57
CA GLU A 141 29.07 5.46 -15.16
C GLU A 141 29.34 6.85 -15.74
N SER A 142 30.38 7.53 -15.25
CA SER A 142 30.77 8.83 -15.78
C SER A 142 31.18 8.64 -17.24
N SER A 143 30.35 9.10 -18.17
CA SER A 143 30.67 9.10 -19.60
C SER A 143 31.89 10.01 -19.83
N SER A 144 33.05 9.41 -20.10
CA SER A 144 34.29 10.12 -20.46
C SER A 144 34.39 10.45 -21.96
N LYS A 145 33.27 10.46 -22.69
CA LYS A 145 33.26 10.77 -24.13
C LYS A 145 33.16 12.28 -24.34
N HIS A 146 34.29 12.90 -24.68
CA HIS A 146 34.31 14.24 -25.27
C HIS A 146 33.61 14.20 -26.64
N VAL A 147 32.68 15.14 -26.84
CA VAL A 147 32.05 15.38 -28.14
C VAL A 147 32.85 16.50 -28.80
N ASP A 148 33.65 16.16 -29.81
CA ASP A 148 34.29 17.16 -30.67
C ASP A 148 33.24 17.67 -31.66
N TRP A 149 32.89 18.95 -31.53
CA TRP A 149 32.04 19.65 -32.50
C TRP A 149 32.93 20.24 -33.60
N LEU A 150 32.76 19.73 -34.83
CA LEU A 150 33.31 20.30 -36.07
C LEU A 150 32.39 21.41 -36.60
#